data_AF-A0A2N2L9C1-F1
#
_entry.id   AF-A0A2N2L9C1-F1
#
_cell.length_a   1.000
_cell.length_b   1.000
_cell.length_c   1.000
_cell.angle_alpha   90.00
_cell.angle_beta   90.00
_cell.angle_gamma   90.00
#
_symmetry.space_group_name_H-M   'P 1'
#
loop_
_entity.id
_entity.type
_entity.pdbx_description
1 polymer ?
#
loop_
_entity_poly.entity_id
_entity_poly.type
_entity_poly.pdbx_seq_one_letter_code
_entity_poly.pdbx_strand_id
1 'polypeptide(L)'
;MKGLVEKIYKNPLITVVTSAHIEKIEGFIGNYKTTVKAKDGEKVFEHGIVLVATGAYENKPKEYLYGQNAKVQSQRELETLIYEKDPKLASVKNVVMIQCAGSRDKERPYCSRYCCGEAIKNALELKAADPSRDITILYRDIRTFAFKEDYYKKAREANIKFISFEENRKPEVVASGDKVEVRVFDPILNEAVNLPADVV
;
A
#
# COMPACT_ATOMS: atom_id res chain seq x y z
N MET A 1 4.71 11.34 -14.22
CA MET A 1 3.28 11.75 -14.27
C MET A 1 3.04 13.15 -14.81
N LYS A 2 3.83 14.17 -14.47
CA LYS A 2 3.61 15.58 -14.90
C LYS A 2 3.36 15.75 -16.41
N GLY A 3 4.19 15.13 -17.26
CA GLY A 3 4.02 15.24 -18.71
C GLY A 3 2.73 14.62 -19.29
N LEU A 4 2.14 13.60 -18.65
CA LEU A 4 0.86 13.04 -19.11
C LEU A 4 -0.30 13.95 -18.72
N VAL A 5 -0.27 14.47 -17.50
CA VAL A 5 -1.28 15.42 -17.01
C VAL A 5 -1.32 16.66 -17.91
N GLU A 6 -0.16 17.24 -18.24
CA GLU A 6 -0.09 18.38 -19.16
C GLU A 6 -0.66 18.06 -20.55
N LYS A 7 -0.38 16.87 -21.10
CA LYS A 7 -0.95 16.44 -22.38
C LYS A 7 -2.47 16.36 -22.33
N ILE A 8 -3.05 15.91 -21.21
CA ILE A 8 -4.50 15.83 -21.03
C ILE A 8 -5.10 17.24 -21.00
N TYR A 9 -4.56 18.15 -20.18
CA TYR A 9 -5.07 19.52 -20.07
C TYR A 9 -4.96 20.34 -21.36
N LYS A 10 -3.95 20.05 -22.20
CA LYS A 10 -3.74 20.73 -23.48
C LYS A 10 -4.50 20.09 -24.65
N ASN A 11 -5.16 18.95 -24.44
CA ASN A 11 -5.83 18.24 -25.52
C ASN A 11 -7.20 18.87 -25.82
N PRO A 12 -7.44 19.38 -27.05
CA PRO A 12 -8.71 20.02 -27.39
C PRO A 12 -9.91 19.07 -27.42
N LEU A 13 -9.69 17.74 -27.43
CA LEU A 13 -10.73 16.72 -27.41
C LEU A 13 -11.12 16.28 -25.99
N ILE A 14 -10.45 16.79 -24.96
CA ILE A 14 -10.69 16.39 -23.57
C ILE A 14 -11.12 17.62 -22.77
N THR A 15 -12.36 17.60 -22.30
CA THR A 15 -12.83 18.56 -21.30
C THR A 15 -12.50 18.03 -19.91
N VAL A 16 -11.56 18.70 -19.22
CA VAL A 16 -11.20 18.36 -17.84
C VAL A 16 -12.01 19.21 -16.87
N VAL A 17 -12.68 18.55 -15.92
CA VAL A 17 -13.40 19.22 -14.83
C VAL A 17 -12.87 18.69 -13.50
N THR A 18 -12.25 19.55 -12.70
CA THR A 18 -11.70 19.22 -11.38
C THR A 18 -12.52 19.85 -10.26
N SER A 19 -12.30 19.40 -9.02
CA SER A 19 -13.06 19.87 -7.86
C SER A 19 -14.57 19.75 -8.10
N ALA A 20 -14.96 18.61 -8.66
CA ALA A 20 -16.30 18.34 -9.13
C ALA A 20 -16.72 16.92 -8.80
N HIS A 21 -18.03 16.72 -8.65
CA HIS A 21 -18.65 15.42 -8.46
C HIS A 21 -19.91 15.30 -9.31
N ILE A 22 -20.29 14.06 -9.59
CA ILE A 22 -21.51 13.75 -10.34
C ILE A 22 -22.69 13.83 -9.36
N GLU A 23 -23.66 14.68 -9.65
CA GLU A 23 -24.92 14.79 -8.89
C GLU A 23 -25.97 13.82 -9.42
N LYS A 24 -26.05 13.69 -10.76
CA LYS A 24 -27.10 12.90 -11.41
C LYS A 24 -26.63 12.34 -12.75
N ILE A 25 -27.03 11.11 -13.05
CA ILE A 25 -26.89 10.50 -14.38
C ILE A 25 -28.28 10.02 -14.81
N GLU A 26 -28.71 10.43 -16.00
CA GLU A 26 -29.98 10.06 -16.61
C GLU A 26 -29.76 9.53 -18.03
N GLY A 27 -30.74 8.81 -18.56
CA GLY A 27 -30.73 8.29 -19.93
C GLY A 27 -30.39 6.81 -20.03
N PHE A 28 -29.88 6.40 -21.18
CA PHE A 28 -29.60 5.01 -21.52
C PHE A 28 -28.35 4.89 -22.42
N ILE A 29 -27.93 3.67 -22.73
CA ILE A 29 -26.72 3.40 -23.52
C ILE A 29 -26.77 4.18 -24.83
N GLY A 30 -25.73 4.98 -25.10
CA GLY A 30 -25.64 5.83 -26.29
C GLY A 30 -26.31 7.21 -26.16
N ASN A 31 -27.09 7.45 -25.09
CA ASN A 31 -27.77 8.72 -24.85
C ASN A 31 -27.92 9.01 -23.35
N TYR A 32 -26.82 9.33 -22.70
CA TYR A 32 -26.77 9.77 -21.30
C TYR A 32 -26.70 11.28 -21.20
N LYS A 33 -27.27 11.79 -20.11
CA LYS A 33 -27.12 13.16 -19.65
C LYS A 33 -26.59 13.13 -18.21
N THR A 34 -25.41 13.71 -17.97
CA THR A 34 -24.78 13.72 -16.65
C THR A 34 -24.62 15.14 -16.15
N THR A 35 -25.19 15.38 -14.97
CA THR A 35 -25.07 16.63 -14.23
C THR A 35 -23.86 16.55 -13.30
N VAL A 36 -22.90 17.44 -13.53
CA VAL A 36 -21.66 17.56 -12.76
C VAL A 36 -21.68 18.89 -12.02
N LYS A 37 -21.54 18.84 -10.71
CA LYS A 37 -21.37 20.03 -9.88
C LYS A 37 -19.89 20.28 -9.67
N ALA A 38 -19.44 21.45 -10.08
CA ALA A 38 -18.07 21.92 -9.89
C ALA A 38 -18.07 23.20 -9.04
N LYS A 39 -16.88 23.68 -8.67
CA LYS A 39 -16.74 24.95 -7.96
C LYS A 39 -17.38 26.14 -8.70
N ASP A 40 -17.32 26.12 -10.03
CA ASP A 40 -17.82 27.20 -10.89
C ASP A 40 -19.31 27.05 -11.26
N GLY A 41 -20.02 26.12 -10.61
CA GLY A 41 -21.43 25.84 -10.82
C GLY A 41 -21.72 24.47 -11.42
N GLU A 42 -22.95 24.29 -11.86
CA GLU A 42 -23.45 23.05 -12.43
C GLU A 42 -23.26 23.03 -13.95
N LYS A 43 -22.77 21.91 -14.47
CA LYS A 43 -22.60 21.66 -15.91
C LYS A 43 -23.26 20.35 -16.27
N VAL A 44 -23.84 20.31 -17.46
CA VAL A 44 -24.50 19.12 -18.00
C VAL A 44 -23.72 18.64 -19.21
N PHE A 45 -23.38 17.35 -19.23
CA PHE A 45 -22.71 16.70 -20.33
C PHE A 45 -23.60 15.63 -20.95
N GLU A 46 -23.79 15.69 -22.26
CA GLU A 46 -24.41 14.63 -23.05
C GLU A 46 -23.32 13.71 -23.60
N HIS A 47 -23.47 12.39 -23.43
CA HIS A 47 -22.48 11.42 -23.87
C HIS A 47 -23.11 10.04 -24.09
N GLY A 48 -22.40 9.18 -24.83
CA GLY A 48 -22.88 7.82 -25.11
C GLY A 48 -22.35 6.75 -24.16
N ILE A 49 -21.19 6.97 -23.54
CA ILE A 49 -20.42 5.96 -22.80
C ILE A 49 -19.89 6.57 -21.50
N VAL A 50 -20.03 5.83 -20.40
CA VAL A 50 -19.40 6.14 -19.11
C VAL A 50 -18.25 5.17 -18.87
N LEU A 51 -17.06 5.71 -18.59
CA LEU A 51 -15.93 4.94 -18.08
C LEU A 51 -15.74 5.27 -16.59
N VAL A 52 -15.91 4.27 -15.71
CA VAL A 52 -15.72 4.45 -14.26
C VAL A 52 -14.26 4.14 -13.90
N ALA A 53 -13.53 5.16 -13.50
CA ALA A 53 -12.11 5.07 -13.13
C ALA A 53 -11.81 5.82 -11.81
N THR A 54 -12.70 5.71 -10.82
CA THR A 54 -12.60 6.39 -9.52
C THR A 54 -11.51 5.83 -8.60
N GLY A 55 -10.83 4.76 -9.01
CA GLY A 55 -9.68 4.20 -8.31
C GLY A 55 -10.06 3.40 -7.06
N ALA A 56 -9.17 3.40 -6.09
CA ALA A 56 -9.33 2.69 -4.81
C ALA A 56 -8.72 3.53 -3.67
N TYR A 57 -9.14 3.20 -2.45
CA TYR A 57 -8.63 3.82 -1.23
C TYR A 57 -7.83 2.80 -0.43
N GLU A 58 -6.88 3.28 0.36
CA GLU A 58 -6.14 2.45 1.28
C GLU A 58 -7.05 1.96 2.42
N ASN A 59 -6.94 0.68 2.75
CA ASN A 59 -7.59 0.12 3.93
C ASN A 59 -6.83 0.53 5.20
N LYS A 60 -7.56 0.93 6.24
CA LYS A 60 -7.00 1.22 7.57
C LYS A 60 -7.32 0.07 8.53
N PRO A 61 -6.45 -0.95 8.66
CA PRO A 61 -6.74 -2.11 9.47
C PRO A 61 -6.77 -1.74 10.96
N LYS A 62 -7.55 -2.47 11.77
CA LYS A 62 -7.50 -2.36 13.25
C LYS A 62 -6.54 -3.37 13.88
N GLU A 63 -5.85 -4.15 13.06
CA GLU A 63 -4.88 -5.16 13.48
C GLU A 63 -3.56 -4.50 13.88
N TYR A 64 -2.72 -5.24 14.60
CA TYR A 64 -1.30 -4.91 14.79
C TYR A 64 -1.00 -3.58 15.46
N LEU A 65 -1.91 -3.04 16.28
CA LEU A 65 -1.80 -1.74 16.96
C LEU A 65 -1.77 -0.53 16.00
N TYR A 66 -2.22 -0.68 14.75
CA TYR A 66 -2.35 0.45 13.84
C TYR A 66 -3.29 1.51 14.42
N GLY A 67 -2.85 2.78 14.36
CA GLY A 67 -3.54 3.92 14.98
C GLY A 67 -3.44 3.98 16.52
N GLN A 68 -2.83 2.99 17.16
CA GLN A 68 -2.61 2.95 18.62
C GLN A 68 -1.14 3.16 19.00
N ASN A 69 -0.20 2.77 18.13
CA ASN A 69 1.23 2.97 18.32
C ASN A 69 1.84 3.72 17.13
N ALA A 70 2.62 4.78 17.39
CA ALA A 70 3.19 5.64 16.35
C ALA A 70 4.28 4.97 15.50
N LYS A 71 4.84 3.84 15.96
CA LYS A 71 5.81 3.03 15.20
C LYS A 71 5.15 2.05 14.25
N VAL A 72 3.83 1.87 14.33
CA VAL A 72 3.06 1.02 13.42
C VAL A 72 2.48 1.89 12.33
N GLN A 73 2.87 1.62 11.08
CA GLN A 73 2.53 2.45 9.93
C GLN A 73 1.99 1.61 8.78
N SER A 74 1.20 2.23 7.92
CA SER A 74 0.83 1.61 6.65
C SER A 74 2.00 1.65 5.67
N GLN A 75 2.00 0.76 4.67
CA GLN A 75 3.01 0.78 3.60
C GLN A 75 3.00 2.10 2.82
N ARG A 76 1.85 2.78 2.71
CA ARG A 76 1.74 4.07 2.03
C ARG A 76 2.29 5.22 2.88
N GLU A 77 2.09 5.17 4.19
CA GLU A 77 2.70 6.12 5.13
C GLU A 77 4.23 5.99 5.09
N LEU A 78 4.75 4.75 5.16
CA LEU A 78 6.18 4.47 5.03
C LEU A 78 6.73 4.91 3.66
N GLU A 79 6.01 4.64 2.57
CA GLU A 79 6.39 5.10 1.22
C GLU A 79 6.51 6.63 1.16
N THR A 80 5.61 7.35 1.82
CA THR A 80 5.66 8.83 1.89
C THR A 80 6.95 9.28 2.59
N LEU A 81 7.29 8.66 3.73
CA LEU A 81 8.54 8.97 4.46
C LEU A 81 9.78 8.68 3.61
N ILE A 82 9.79 7.57 2.87
CA ILE A 82 10.89 7.19 1.96
C ILE A 82 11.02 8.24 0.85
N TYR A 83 9.90 8.59 0.21
CA TYR A 83 9.87 9.56 -0.89
C TYR A 83 10.35 10.94 -0.46
N GLU A 84 9.90 11.40 0.71
CA GLU A 84 10.28 12.70 1.28
C GLU A 84 11.69 12.70 1.89
N LYS A 85 12.32 11.52 2.00
CA LYS A 85 13.59 11.32 2.71
C LYS A 85 13.52 11.86 4.14
N ASP A 86 12.43 11.55 4.84
CA ASP A 86 12.16 12.07 6.17
C ASP A 86 13.33 11.72 7.13
N PRO A 87 13.90 12.71 7.86
CA PRO A 87 15.00 12.49 8.81
C PRO A 87 14.72 11.42 9.87
N LYS A 88 13.44 11.14 10.19
CA LYS A 88 13.05 10.07 11.12
C LYS A 88 13.55 8.69 10.68
N LEU A 89 13.72 8.47 9.37
CA LEU A 89 14.24 7.19 8.86
C LEU A 89 15.72 6.96 9.23
N ALA A 90 16.48 8.01 9.58
CA ALA A 90 17.90 7.89 9.91
C ALA A 90 18.16 7.01 11.14
N SER A 91 17.25 7.03 12.12
CA SER A 91 17.35 6.20 13.33
C SER A 91 16.72 4.81 13.19
N VAL A 92 15.98 4.56 12.10
CA VAL A 92 15.31 3.27 11.87
C VAL A 92 16.31 2.24 11.38
N LYS A 93 16.56 1.22 12.20
CA LYS A 93 17.48 0.12 11.90
C LYS A 93 16.76 -1.20 11.69
N ASN A 94 15.69 -1.47 12.44
CA ASN A 94 14.93 -2.72 12.37
C ASN A 94 13.53 -2.44 11.82
N VAL A 95 13.17 -3.10 10.73
CA VAL A 95 11.87 -2.92 10.05
C VAL A 95 11.20 -4.29 9.87
N VAL A 96 9.96 -4.42 10.33
CA VAL A 96 9.18 -5.65 10.17
C VAL A 96 7.90 -5.35 9.40
N MET A 97 7.79 -5.82 8.16
CA MET A 97 6.62 -5.57 7.33
C MET A 97 5.66 -6.75 7.39
N ILE A 98 4.40 -6.53 7.76
CA ILE A 98 3.37 -7.59 7.86
C ILE A 98 2.45 -7.57 6.64
N GLN A 99 2.51 -8.61 5.82
CA GLN A 99 1.65 -8.74 4.65
C GLN A 99 0.24 -9.20 5.03
N CYS A 100 -0.72 -8.89 4.16
CA CYS A 100 -2.14 -9.27 4.31
C CYS A 100 -2.85 -8.62 5.52
N ALA A 101 -2.33 -7.54 6.10
CA ALA A 101 -3.06 -6.76 7.10
C ALA A 101 -4.37 -6.21 6.50
N GLY A 102 -5.52 -6.62 7.06
CA GLY A 102 -6.86 -6.29 6.54
C GLY A 102 -7.13 -6.78 5.10
N SER A 103 -6.55 -7.91 4.69
CA SER A 103 -6.85 -8.59 3.42
C SER A 103 -6.68 -10.10 3.58
N ARG A 104 -7.37 -10.89 2.76
CA ARG A 104 -7.41 -12.35 2.90
C ARG A 104 -7.83 -12.78 4.32
N ASP A 105 -8.83 -12.09 4.84
CA ASP A 105 -9.51 -12.37 6.11
C ASP A 105 -11.01 -12.60 5.86
N LYS A 106 -11.78 -12.85 6.93
CA LYS A 106 -13.22 -13.15 6.82
C LYS A 106 -14.05 -11.99 6.25
N GLU A 107 -13.69 -10.74 6.55
CA GLU A 107 -14.40 -9.56 6.03
C GLU A 107 -13.98 -9.27 4.58
N ARG A 108 -12.69 -9.48 4.27
CA ARG A 108 -12.06 -9.21 2.97
C ARG A 108 -11.34 -10.45 2.47
N PRO A 109 -12.06 -11.46 1.93
CA PRO A 109 -11.47 -12.73 1.52
C PRO A 109 -10.60 -12.63 0.26
N TYR A 110 -10.48 -11.45 -0.35
CA TYR A 110 -9.69 -11.20 -1.54
C TYR A 110 -8.24 -10.80 -1.23
N CYS A 111 -7.35 -11.02 -2.20
CA CYS A 111 -5.99 -10.48 -2.17
C CYS A 111 -5.98 -9.08 -2.80
N SER A 112 -5.42 -8.09 -2.10
CA SER A 112 -5.29 -6.72 -2.60
C SER A 112 -4.30 -6.55 -3.77
N ARG A 113 -3.61 -7.62 -4.18
CA ARG A 113 -2.69 -7.72 -5.34
C ARG A 113 -1.48 -6.77 -5.37
N TYR A 114 -1.49 -5.75 -4.51
CA TYR A 114 -0.54 -4.64 -4.48
C TYR A 114 0.50 -4.80 -3.35
N CYS A 115 0.05 -5.21 -2.16
CA CYS A 115 0.83 -5.14 -0.92
C CYS A 115 2.19 -5.86 -0.94
N CYS A 116 2.32 -7.04 -1.58
CA CYS A 116 3.60 -7.76 -1.62
C CYS A 116 4.67 -7.02 -2.42
N GLY A 117 4.30 -6.51 -3.60
CA GLY A 117 5.25 -5.78 -4.45
C GLY A 117 5.67 -4.45 -3.83
N GLU A 118 4.76 -3.77 -3.14
CA GLU A 118 5.06 -2.52 -2.45
C GLU A 118 6.01 -2.70 -1.28
N ALA A 119 5.77 -3.71 -0.44
CA ALA A 119 6.67 -4.01 0.67
C ALA A 119 8.09 -4.31 0.17
N ILE A 120 8.21 -5.11 -0.91
CA ILE A 120 9.50 -5.39 -1.54
C ILE A 120 10.16 -4.12 -2.10
N LYS A 121 9.41 -3.26 -2.78
CA LYS A 121 9.91 -1.98 -3.31
C LYS A 121 10.43 -1.10 -2.16
N ASN A 122 9.61 -0.87 -1.14
CA ASN A 122 9.97 -0.05 0.00
C ASN A 122 11.19 -0.62 0.76
N ALA A 123 11.25 -1.94 0.94
CA ALA A 123 12.38 -2.61 1.57
C ALA A 123 13.68 -2.42 0.78
N LEU A 124 13.63 -2.51 -0.55
CA LEU A 124 14.77 -2.26 -1.43
C LEU A 124 15.25 -0.80 -1.34
N GLU A 125 14.34 0.17 -1.35
CA GLU A 125 14.68 1.60 -1.19
C GLU A 125 15.32 1.87 0.18
N LEU A 126 14.78 1.29 1.26
CA LEU A 126 15.36 1.41 2.60
C LEU A 126 16.76 0.79 2.68
N LYS A 127 16.98 -0.36 2.03
CA LYS A 127 18.30 -0.99 1.92
C LYS A 127 19.28 -0.19 1.08
N ALA A 128 18.83 0.41 -0.02
CA ALA A 128 19.66 1.29 -0.84
C ALA A 128 20.12 2.52 -0.05
N ALA A 129 19.26 3.07 0.81
CA ALA A 129 19.60 4.20 1.67
C ALA A 129 20.51 3.82 2.85
N ASP A 130 20.37 2.62 3.41
CA ASP A 130 21.26 2.08 4.45
C ASP A 130 21.33 0.55 4.37
N PRO A 131 22.42 -0.01 3.82
CA PRO A 131 22.61 -1.44 3.71
C PRO A 131 22.65 -2.18 5.04
N SER A 132 22.84 -1.48 6.17
CA SER A 132 22.91 -2.11 7.50
C SER A 132 21.53 -2.39 8.11
N ARG A 133 20.42 -1.88 7.54
CA ARG A 133 19.07 -2.07 8.11
C ARG A 133 18.65 -3.53 8.15
N ASP A 134 18.16 -4.03 9.26
CA ASP A 134 17.57 -5.36 9.32
C ASP A 134 16.10 -5.27 8.91
N ILE A 135 15.73 -5.91 7.79
CA ILE A 135 14.37 -5.83 7.24
C ILE A 135 13.82 -7.25 7.11
N THR A 136 12.67 -7.49 7.71
CA THR A 136 11.95 -8.76 7.63
C THR A 136 10.54 -8.54 7.09
N ILE A 137 10.16 -9.30 6.06
CA ILE A 137 8.80 -9.31 5.50
C ILE A 137 8.10 -10.60 5.93
N LEU A 138 7.03 -10.45 6.70
CA LEU A 138 6.18 -11.55 7.16
C LEU A 138 5.05 -11.77 6.15
N TYR A 139 4.91 -12.98 5.62
CA TYR A 139 3.99 -13.24 4.52
C TYR A 139 3.24 -14.57 4.64
N ARG A 140 2.10 -14.71 3.95
CA ARG A 140 1.48 -16.03 3.71
C ARG A 140 1.98 -16.64 2.41
N ASP A 141 1.83 -15.86 1.33
CA ASP A 141 2.40 -16.13 0.00
C ASP A 141 3.04 -14.85 -0.51
N ILE A 142 4.22 -14.93 -1.13
CA ILE A 142 4.76 -13.81 -1.91
C ILE A 142 4.08 -13.79 -3.28
N ARG A 143 3.38 -12.69 -3.58
CA ARG A 143 2.62 -12.51 -4.81
C ARG A 143 3.15 -11.36 -5.65
N THR A 144 4.24 -11.61 -6.36
CA THR A 144 4.95 -10.71 -7.27
C THR A 144 4.48 -10.89 -8.71
N PHE A 145 3.29 -10.39 -9.02
CA PHE A 145 2.67 -10.55 -10.35
C PHE A 145 3.47 -9.93 -11.51
N ALA A 146 3.30 -10.50 -12.70
CA ALA A 146 3.95 -10.09 -13.94
C ALA A 146 5.48 -10.08 -13.77
N PHE A 147 6.16 -9.01 -14.17
CA PHE A 147 7.62 -8.90 -14.13
C PHE A 147 8.19 -8.56 -12.76
N LYS A 148 7.40 -8.72 -11.67
CA LYS A 148 7.83 -8.31 -10.33
C LYS A 148 8.66 -9.36 -9.60
N GLU A 149 8.79 -10.58 -10.14
CA GLU A 149 9.60 -11.64 -9.53
C GLU A 149 11.08 -11.25 -9.42
N ASP A 150 11.60 -10.53 -10.41
CA ASP A 150 12.99 -10.03 -10.39
C ASP A 150 13.27 -9.12 -9.19
N TYR A 151 12.27 -8.36 -8.73
CA TYR A 151 12.40 -7.52 -7.53
C TYR A 151 12.41 -8.34 -6.26
N TYR A 152 11.63 -9.42 -6.20
CA TYR A 152 11.69 -10.36 -5.07
C TYR A 152 13.07 -11.04 -4.99
N LYS A 153 13.62 -11.48 -6.13
CA LYS A 153 14.99 -12.00 -6.21
C LYS A 153 16.01 -10.97 -5.71
N LYS A 154 15.97 -9.74 -6.23
CA LYS A 154 16.85 -8.65 -5.78
C LYS A 154 16.74 -8.38 -4.28
N ALA A 155 15.53 -8.44 -3.71
CA ALA A 155 15.34 -8.23 -2.28
C ALA A 155 16.03 -9.30 -1.44
N ARG A 156 15.93 -10.57 -1.86
CA ARG A 156 16.65 -11.67 -1.21
C ARG A 156 18.16 -11.51 -1.33
N GLU A 157 18.66 -11.12 -2.50
CA GLU A 157 20.08 -10.83 -2.73
C GLU A 157 20.59 -9.66 -1.87
N ALA A 158 19.71 -8.70 -1.56
CA ALA A 158 19.98 -7.59 -0.64
C ALA A 158 19.85 -7.95 0.85
N ASN A 159 19.74 -9.25 1.18
CA ASN A 159 19.61 -9.77 2.54
C ASN A 159 18.34 -9.27 3.27
N ILE A 160 17.25 -9.01 2.54
CA ILE A 160 15.92 -8.83 3.13
C ILE A 160 15.38 -10.22 3.49
N LYS A 161 14.95 -10.38 4.74
CA LYS A 161 14.46 -11.65 5.28
C LYS A 161 12.98 -11.82 4.99
N PHE A 162 12.57 -13.06 4.79
CA PHE A 162 11.21 -13.43 4.48
C PHE A 162 10.80 -14.59 5.39
N ILE A 163 9.78 -14.40 6.22
CA ILE A 163 9.26 -15.44 7.11
C ILE A 163 7.79 -15.70 6.74
N SER A 164 7.49 -16.95 6.40
CA SER A 164 6.11 -17.35 6.11
C SER A 164 5.33 -17.61 7.40
N PHE A 165 4.09 -17.14 7.48
CA PHE A 165 3.16 -17.42 8.56
C PHE A 165 1.86 -18.03 8.02
N GLU A 166 1.16 -18.79 8.87
CA GLU A 166 -0.08 -19.46 8.52
C GLU A 166 -1.31 -18.58 8.81
N GLU A 167 -2.41 -18.79 8.09
CA GLU A 167 -3.64 -17.98 8.26
C GLU A 167 -4.21 -18.04 9.69
N ASN A 168 -4.15 -19.22 10.30
CA ASN A 168 -4.60 -19.50 11.67
C ASN A 168 -3.53 -19.16 12.72
N ARG A 169 -2.34 -18.72 12.31
CA ARG A 169 -1.24 -18.34 13.20
C ARG A 169 -0.60 -17.04 12.71
N LYS A 170 -1.38 -15.96 12.78
CA LYS A 170 -0.94 -14.62 12.41
C LYS A 170 0.20 -14.13 13.35
N PRO A 171 1.09 -13.24 12.88
CA PRO A 171 2.02 -12.54 13.76
C PRO A 171 1.28 -11.72 14.82
N GLU A 172 1.95 -11.40 15.91
CA GLU A 172 1.44 -10.52 16.96
C GLU A 172 2.38 -9.34 17.16
N VAL A 173 1.82 -8.13 17.20
CA VAL A 173 2.59 -6.91 17.51
C VAL A 173 2.40 -6.60 18.98
N VAL A 174 3.51 -6.59 19.72
CA VAL A 174 3.56 -6.32 21.15
C VAL A 174 4.31 -5.01 21.37
N ALA A 175 3.71 -4.10 22.14
CA ALA A 175 4.34 -2.85 22.53
C ALA A 175 4.55 -2.81 24.05
N SER A 176 5.74 -2.37 24.48
CA SER A 176 6.07 -2.14 25.89
C SER A 176 6.88 -0.85 26.02
N GLY A 177 6.23 0.19 26.52
CA GLY A 177 6.76 1.55 26.49
C GLY A 177 7.07 1.98 25.05
N ASP A 178 8.31 2.39 24.81
CA ASP A 178 8.77 2.81 23.47
C ASP A 178 9.21 1.64 22.57
N LYS A 179 9.25 0.40 23.08
CA LYS A 179 9.69 -0.75 22.30
C LYS A 179 8.51 -1.43 21.62
N VAL A 180 8.70 -1.78 20.35
CA VAL A 180 7.76 -2.60 19.58
C VAL A 180 8.50 -3.86 19.13
N GLU A 181 7.80 -4.99 19.24
CA GLU A 181 8.29 -6.30 18.84
C GLU A 181 7.19 -7.03 18.06
N VAL A 182 7.58 -7.77 17.03
CA VAL A 182 6.67 -8.65 16.30
C VAL A 182 7.02 -10.10 16.61
N ARG A 183 6.06 -10.83 17.15
CA ARG A 183 6.17 -12.26 17.43
C ARG A 183 5.57 -13.05 16.29
N VAL A 184 6.30 -14.02 15.77
CA VAL A 184 5.83 -14.88 14.68
C VAL A 184 6.41 -16.28 14.83
N PHE A 185 5.68 -17.30 14.42
CA PHE A 185 6.23 -18.65 14.35
C PHE A 185 6.94 -18.84 13.01
N ASP A 186 8.23 -19.19 13.06
CA ASP A 186 8.99 -19.50 11.87
C ASP A 186 8.90 -21.02 11.58
N PRO A 187 8.26 -21.44 10.47
CA PRO A 187 8.11 -22.85 10.16
C PRO A 187 9.42 -23.54 9.75
N ILE A 188 10.45 -22.79 9.35
CA ILE A 188 11.78 -23.33 9.02
C ILE A 188 12.55 -23.66 10.30
N LEU A 189 12.52 -22.75 11.28
CA LEU A 189 13.16 -22.96 12.59
C LEU A 189 12.31 -23.82 13.53
N ASN A 190 11.01 -23.96 13.23
CA ASN A 190 10.03 -24.66 14.03
C ASN A 190 9.89 -24.10 15.46
N GLU A 191 10.00 -22.77 15.60
CA GLU A 191 9.90 -22.07 16.88
C GLU A 191 9.27 -20.67 16.72
N ALA A 192 8.88 -20.07 17.85
CA ALA A 192 8.45 -18.68 17.88
C ALA A 192 9.67 -17.77 17.93
N VAL A 193 9.73 -16.81 17.01
CA VAL A 193 10.77 -15.79 16.95
C VAL A 193 10.20 -14.43 17.31
N ASN A 194 11.01 -13.65 18.02
CA ASN A 194 10.71 -12.29 18.44
C ASN A 194 11.56 -11.33 17.62
N LEU A 195 10.92 -10.43 16.89
CA LEU A 195 11.57 -9.48 15.99
C LEU A 195 11.43 -8.07 16.57
N PRO A 196 12.49 -7.49 17.17
CA PRO A 196 12.48 -6.08 17.57
C PRO A 196 12.26 -5.18 16.35
N ALA A 197 11.43 -4.16 16.49
CA ALA A 197 11.09 -3.27 15.39
C ALA A 197 11.16 -1.79 15.82
N ASP A 198 11.87 -0.99 15.02
CA ASP A 198 11.81 0.46 15.09
C ASP A 198 10.58 0.99 14.33
N VAL A 199 10.18 0.26 13.28
CA VAL A 199 8.95 0.47 12.49
C VAL A 199 8.35 -0.89 12.13
N VAL A 200 7.02 -0.99 12.23
CA VAL A 200 6.20 -2.13 11.79
C VAL A 200 5.24 -1.69 10.69
#